data_AF-A0A7N2LLD2-F1
#
_entry.id   AF-A0A7N2LLD2-F1
#
_cell.length_a   1.000
_cell.length_b   1.000
_cell.length_c   1.000
_cell.angle_alpha   90.00
_cell.angle_beta   90.00
_cell.angle_gamma   90.00
#
_symmetry.space_group_name_H-M   'P 1'
#
loop_
_entity.id
_entity.type
_entity.pdbx_description
1 polymer ?
#
loop_
_entity_poly.entity_id
_entity_poly.type
_entity_poly.pdbx_seq_one_letter_code
_entity_poly.pdbx_strand_id
1 'polypeptide(L)'
;MNTFSNREQMVPGAVLYLASRFGHTELVMEILKLHPMVGAEDIKLETPLHEACHQGHTEILNEHLEITRMLLKLSADLALQFSNTGYMPLHLAAMNGKYLIFEEFEQMAPISFHRLPRQGDTVFHLTVKYKHYGAFVWLAGAFHNTDFFHRPDQCGNTLASCSL
;
A
#
# COMPACT_ATOMS: atom_id res chain seq x y z
N MET A 1 41.69 -16.35 12.95
CA MET A 1 41.64 -16.65 11.50
C MET A 1 40.24 -17.12 11.12
N ASN A 2 39.34 -16.19 10.78
CA ASN A 2 38.68 -16.20 9.48
C ASN A 2 38.00 -14.85 9.29
N THR A 3 38.54 -14.15 8.32
CA THR A 3 38.24 -12.81 7.86
C THR A 3 37.24 -12.90 6.70
N PHE A 4 36.27 -11.97 6.63
CA PHE A 4 35.42 -11.65 5.47
C PHE A 4 34.38 -12.69 4.99
N SER A 5 33.12 -12.57 5.43
CA SER A 5 31.96 -12.97 4.59
C SER A 5 30.61 -12.46 5.13
N ASN A 6 30.40 -11.14 5.21
CA ASN A 6 29.07 -10.65 5.63
C ASN A 6 28.67 -9.26 5.09
N ARG A 7 29.06 -8.88 3.87
CA ARG A 7 28.73 -7.54 3.32
C ARG A 7 28.34 -7.41 1.83
N GLU A 8 28.24 -8.48 1.03
CA GLU A 8 27.96 -8.32 -0.42
C GLU A 8 27.00 -9.35 -1.03
N GLN A 9 26.01 -9.85 -0.30
CA GLN A 9 24.84 -10.46 -0.93
C GLN A 9 23.68 -9.48 -0.83
N MET A 10 23.32 -8.87 -1.95
CA MET A 10 22.10 -8.09 -2.04
C MET A 10 20.94 -9.04 -1.81
N VAL A 11 20.34 -8.97 -0.62
CA VAL A 11 19.22 -9.83 -0.24
C VAL A 11 18.10 -9.68 -1.28
N PRO A 12 17.49 -10.79 -1.76
CA PRO A 12 16.44 -10.75 -2.77
C PRO A 12 15.30 -9.77 -2.45
N GLY A 13 15.00 -9.56 -1.15
CA GLY A 13 14.08 -8.52 -0.70
C GLY A 13 14.50 -7.11 -1.10
N ALA A 14 15.75 -6.71 -0.84
CA ALA A 14 16.26 -5.41 -1.25
C ALA A 14 16.20 -5.21 -2.77
N VAL A 15 16.46 -6.26 -3.55
CA VAL A 15 16.31 -6.21 -5.02
C VAL A 15 14.85 -6.01 -5.41
N LEU A 16 13.92 -6.77 -4.82
CA LEU A 16 12.49 -6.66 -5.08
C LEU A 16 11.97 -5.26 -4.73
N TYR A 17 12.41 -4.69 -3.61
CA TYR A 17 12.04 -3.35 -3.19
C TYR A 17 12.54 -2.29 -4.18
N LEU A 18 13.82 -2.35 -4.58
CA LEU A 18 14.37 -1.41 -5.57
C LEU A 18 13.67 -1.56 -6.93
N ALA A 19 13.43 -2.80 -7.38
CA ALA A 19 12.69 -3.05 -8.62
C ALA A 19 11.27 -2.47 -8.57
N SER A 20 10.60 -2.62 -7.42
CA SER A 20 9.26 -2.06 -7.20
C SER A 20 9.28 -0.53 -7.17
N ARG A 21 10.27 0.07 -6.51
CA ARG A 21 10.47 1.52 -6.41
C ARG A 21 10.68 2.22 -7.75
N PHE A 22 11.39 1.56 -8.67
CA PHE A 22 11.67 2.09 -10.00
C PHE A 22 10.69 1.59 -11.07
N GLY A 23 9.66 0.81 -10.69
CA GLY A 23 8.66 0.27 -11.61
C GLY A 23 9.19 -0.75 -12.61
N HIS A 24 10.27 -1.47 -12.28
CA HIS A 24 10.83 -2.52 -13.12
C HIS A 24 10.00 -3.81 -13.05
N THR A 25 8.80 -3.76 -13.65
CA THR A 25 7.79 -4.84 -13.59
C THR A 25 8.33 -6.21 -14.00
N GLU A 26 9.14 -6.29 -15.06
CA GLU A 26 9.75 -7.54 -15.53
C GLU A 26 10.70 -8.14 -14.48
N LEU A 27 11.53 -7.30 -13.85
CA LEU A 27 12.46 -7.73 -12.81
C LEU A 27 11.71 -8.19 -11.56
N VAL A 28 10.65 -7.47 -11.17
CA VAL A 28 9.74 -7.89 -10.08
C VAL A 28 9.17 -9.27 -10.38
N MET A 29 8.67 -9.49 -11.60
CA MET A 29 8.09 -10.77 -11.99
C MET A 29 9.10 -11.92 -11.90
N GLU A 30 10.31 -11.74 -12.42
CA GLU A 30 11.36 -12.77 -12.35
C GLU A 30 11.80 -13.05 -10.91
N ILE A 31 11.93 -12.03 -10.07
CA ILE A 31 12.27 -12.22 -8.65
C ILE A 31 11.17 -13.00 -7.92
N LEU A 32 9.90 -12.69 -8.17
CA LEU A 32 8.76 -13.41 -7.57
C LEU A 32 8.66 -14.86 -8.06
N LYS A 33 9.05 -15.15 -9.30
CA LYS A 33 9.15 -16.53 -9.81
C LYS A 33 10.25 -17.32 -9.10
N LEU A 34 11.42 -16.71 -8.91
CA LEU A 34 12.58 -17.38 -8.30
C LEU A 34 12.46 -17.49 -6.78
N HIS A 35 11.85 -16.49 -6.13
CA HIS A 35 11.69 -16.42 -4.69
C HIS A 35 10.26 -15.98 -4.30
N PRO A 36 9.27 -16.89 -4.36
CA PRO A 36 7.88 -16.53 -4.09
C PRO A 36 7.62 -15.94 -2.70
N MET A 37 8.46 -16.20 -1.70
CA MET A 37 8.25 -15.69 -0.33
C MET A 37 9.02 -14.39 -0.03
N VAL A 38 9.76 -13.86 -1.00
CA VAL A 38 10.67 -12.73 -0.80
C VAL A 38 9.97 -11.41 -0.47
N GLY A 39 8.71 -11.26 -0.83
CA GLY A 39 7.90 -10.08 -0.49
C GLY A 39 7.58 -9.96 1.00
N ALA A 40 7.76 -11.04 1.77
CA ALA A 40 7.46 -11.10 3.21
C ALA A 40 8.69 -10.86 4.11
N GLU A 41 9.90 -10.86 3.55
CA GLU A 41 11.13 -10.81 4.35
C GLU A 41 11.74 -9.41 4.45
N ASP A 42 12.11 -9.11 5.70
CA ASP A 42 12.58 -7.88 6.31
C ASP A 42 13.62 -7.09 5.51
N ILE A 43 13.17 -5.92 5.03
CA ILE A 43 14.03 -4.80 4.69
C ILE A 43 13.46 -3.61 5.45
N LYS A 44 13.79 -3.50 6.75
CA LYS A 44 13.50 -2.31 7.57
C LYS A 44 12.11 -1.71 7.31
N LEU A 45 11.09 -2.47 7.68
CA LEU A 45 9.73 -1.98 7.97
C LEU A 45 8.92 -1.38 6.80
N GLU A 46 9.41 -1.36 5.55
CA GLU A 46 8.61 -0.93 4.39
C GLU A 46 8.67 -2.00 3.29
N THR A 47 7.54 -2.64 3.03
CA THR A 47 7.48 -3.72 2.03
C THR A 47 7.43 -3.15 0.60
N PRO A 48 7.80 -3.93 -0.42
CA PRO A 48 7.65 -3.53 -1.83
C PRO A 48 6.22 -3.06 -2.18
N LEU A 49 5.19 -3.59 -1.48
CA LEU A 49 3.79 -3.19 -1.66
C LEU A 49 3.50 -1.79 -1.09
N HIS A 50 4.12 -1.41 0.03
CA HIS A 50 4.01 -0.04 0.54
C HIS A 50 4.57 0.95 -0.48
N GLU A 51 5.76 0.67 -1.03
CA GLU A 51 6.40 1.51 -2.04
C GLU A 51 5.54 1.62 -3.31
N ALA A 52 5.01 0.50 -3.80
CA ALA A 52 4.11 0.48 -4.95
C ALA A 52 2.82 1.27 -4.69
N CYS A 53 2.31 1.26 -3.46
CA CYS A 53 1.18 2.08 -3.02
C CYS A 53 1.56 3.54 -2.70
N HIS A 54 2.85 3.86 -2.58
CA HIS A 54 3.36 5.21 -2.32
C HIS A 54 3.68 5.99 -3.60
N GLN A 55 4.39 5.39 -4.58
CA GLN A 55 4.79 6.02 -5.85
C GLN A 55 3.68 6.10 -6.93
N GLY A 56 3.02 7.24 -7.12
CA GLY A 56 1.90 7.33 -8.09
C GLY A 56 1.71 8.70 -8.75
N HIS A 57 2.65 9.61 -8.57
CA HIS A 57 2.66 10.90 -9.23
C HIS A 57 3.68 10.97 -10.39
N THR A 58 4.24 9.82 -10.78
CA THR A 58 5.27 9.72 -11.81
C THR A 58 4.72 9.01 -13.05
N GLU A 59 5.42 9.13 -14.18
CA GLU A 59 5.09 8.51 -15.49
C GLU A 59 4.92 6.98 -15.45
N ILE A 60 5.19 6.35 -14.29
CA ILE A 60 5.32 4.92 -14.06
C ILE A 60 4.04 4.35 -13.36
N LEU A 61 2.88 4.98 -13.57
CA LEU A 61 1.64 4.65 -12.86
C LEU A 61 1.16 3.21 -13.15
N ASN A 62 1.31 2.76 -14.39
CA ASN A 62 0.81 1.46 -14.85
C ASN A 62 1.64 0.30 -14.27
N GLU A 63 2.94 0.50 -14.14
CA GLU A 63 3.89 -0.46 -13.60
C GLU A 63 3.65 -0.65 -12.11
N HIS A 64 3.47 0.43 -11.34
CA HIS A 64 3.16 0.31 -9.92
C HIS A 64 1.82 -0.36 -9.67
N LEU A 65 0.83 -0.18 -10.55
CA LEU A 65 -0.44 -0.91 -10.49
C LEU A 65 -0.22 -2.42 -10.71
N GLU A 66 0.53 -2.80 -11.74
CA GLU A 66 0.81 -4.21 -12.04
C GLU A 66 1.66 -4.86 -10.95
N ILE A 67 2.66 -4.16 -10.42
CA ILE A 67 3.46 -4.60 -9.27
C ILE A 67 2.57 -4.79 -8.04
N THR A 68 1.67 -3.85 -7.76
CA THR A 68 0.69 -3.97 -6.68
C THR A 68 -0.14 -5.25 -6.83
N ARG A 69 -0.67 -5.50 -8.03
CA ARG A 69 -1.44 -6.71 -8.34
C ARG A 69 -0.61 -7.98 -8.15
N MET A 70 0.63 -8.02 -8.63
CA MET A 70 1.52 -9.18 -8.46
C MET A 70 1.79 -9.48 -6.98
N LEU A 71 2.05 -8.44 -6.19
CA LEU A 71 2.33 -8.58 -4.76
C LEU A 71 1.08 -9.00 -3.97
N LEU A 72 -0.10 -8.47 -4.28
CA LEU A 72 -1.35 -8.89 -3.65
C LEU A 72 -1.70 -10.35 -3.96
N LYS A 73 -1.45 -10.80 -5.20
CA LYS A 73 -1.63 -12.21 -5.60
C LYS A 73 -0.67 -13.16 -4.88
N LEU A 74 0.52 -12.66 -4.54
CA LEU A 74 1.52 -13.44 -3.81
C LEU A 74 1.06 -13.72 -2.38
N SER A 75 0.60 -12.69 -1.68
CA SER A 75 0.03 -12.83 -0.35
C SER A 75 -0.82 -11.61 0.02
N ALA A 76 -2.09 -11.87 0.34
CA ALA A 76 -3.00 -10.86 0.87
C ALA A 76 -2.54 -10.32 2.24
N ASP A 77 -1.71 -11.07 2.98
CA ASP A 77 -1.17 -10.59 4.26
C ASP A 77 -0.29 -9.36 4.09
N LEU A 78 0.37 -9.21 2.92
CA LEU A 78 1.17 -8.02 2.60
C LEU A 78 0.32 -6.74 2.62
N ALA A 79 -0.97 -6.84 2.29
CA ALA A 79 -1.92 -5.71 2.31
C ALA A 79 -2.24 -5.24 3.74
N LEU A 80 -2.00 -6.08 4.74
CA LEU A 80 -2.35 -5.83 6.14
C LEU A 80 -1.14 -5.52 7.02
N GLN A 81 0.07 -5.52 6.46
CA GLN A 81 1.28 -5.16 7.19
C GLN A 81 1.33 -3.66 7.44
N PHE A 82 1.80 -3.27 8.62
CA PHE A 82 2.03 -1.87 8.94
C PHE A 82 3.47 -1.47 8.60
N SER A 83 3.63 -0.32 7.97
CA SER A 83 4.93 0.34 7.79
C SER A 83 5.54 0.81 9.11
N ASN A 84 6.80 1.26 9.04
CA ASN A 84 7.44 2.04 10.13
C ASN A 84 6.65 3.29 10.56
N THR A 85 5.92 3.91 9.64
CA THR A 85 5.08 5.08 9.89
C THR A 85 3.71 4.72 10.45
N GLY A 86 3.41 3.43 10.59
CA GLY A 86 2.16 2.93 11.17
C GLY A 86 0.99 2.87 10.18
N TYR A 87 1.28 2.91 8.88
CA TYR A 87 0.29 2.85 7.81
C TYR A 87 0.44 1.55 7.03
N MET A 88 -0.67 0.88 6.75
CA MET A 88 -0.71 -0.18 5.73
C MET A 88 -0.60 0.38 4.30
N PRO A 89 -0.30 -0.45 3.29
CA PRO A 89 -0.16 0.01 1.90
C PRO A 89 -1.39 0.76 1.37
N LEU A 90 -2.61 0.29 1.67
CA LEU A 90 -3.84 0.96 1.23
C LEU A 90 -3.97 2.40 1.75
N HIS A 91 -3.49 2.67 2.98
CA HIS A 91 -3.49 4.02 3.52
C HIS A 91 -2.53 4.93 2.75
N LEU A 92 -1.35 4.42 2.37
CA LEU A 92 -0.41 5.16 1.53
C LEU A 92 -1.00 5.44 0.15
N ALA A 93 -1.73 4.49 -0.44
CA ALA A 93 -2.46 4.70 -1.69
C ALA A 93 -3.51 5.81 -1.54
N ALA A 94 -4.26 5.85 -0.44
CA ALA A 94 -5.23 6.90 -0.16
C ALA A 94 -4.60 8.28 0.06
N MET A 95 -3.49 8.34 0.80
CA MET A 95 -2.70 9.55 1.04
C MET A 95 -2.04 10.10 -0.24
N ASN A 96 -1.91 9.30 -1.28
CA ASN A 96 -1.38 9.68 -2.59
C ASN A 96 -2.46 9.70 -3.70
N GLY A 97 -3.74 9.52 -3.36
CA GLY A 97 -4.85 9.58 -4.30
C GLY A 97 -4.92 8.48 -5.36
N LYS A 98 -4.29 7.32 -5.11
CA LYS A 98 -4.18 6.21 -6.07
C LYS A 98 -5.42 5.31 -6.08
N TYR A 99 -6.54 5.85 -6.53
CA TYR A 99 -7.81 5.12 -6.49
C TYR A 99 -7.85 3.87 -7.38
N LEU A 100 -7.03 3.79 -8.45
CA LEU A 100 -6.92 2.60 -9.29
C LEU A 100 -6.44 1.36 -8.50
N ILE A 101 -5.65 1.56 -7.45
CA ILE A 101 -5.21 0.47 -6.57
C ILE A 101 -6.36 -0.02 -5.68
N PHE A 102 -7.38 0.81 -5.42
CA PHE A 102 -8.48 0.41 -4.55
C PHE A 102 -9.28 -0.74 -5.15
N GLU A 103 -9.45 -0.79 -6.46
CA GLU A 103 -10.12 -1.90 -7.13
C GLU A 103 -9.36 -3.23 -6.92
N GLU A 104 -8.03 -3.22 -7.03
CA GLU A 104 -7.21 -4.41 -6.76
C GLU A 104 -7.29 -4.84 -5.29
N PHE A 105 -7.28 -3.89 -4.36
CA PHE A 105 -7.43 -4.17 -2.94
C PHE A 105 -8.84 -4.66 -2.59
N GLU A 106 -9.88 -4.17 -3.26
CA GLU A 106 -11.26 -4.62 -3.04
C GLU A 106 -11.40 -6.09 -3.44
N GLN A 107 -10.80 -6.49 -4.57
CA GLN A 107 -10.86 -7.86 -5.05
C GLN A 107 -10.00 -8.83 -4.22
N MET A 108 -8.80 -8.41 -3.82
CA MET A 108 -7.80 -9.32 -3.23
C MET A 108 -7.71 -9.22 -1.70
N ALA A 109 -7.98 -8.05 -1.12
CA ALA A 109 -7.79 -7.78 0.31
C ALA A 109 -8.85 -6.81 0.87
N PRO A 110 -10.17 -7.06 0.74
CA PRO A 110 -11.22 -6.10 1.12
C PRO A 110 -11.19 -5.73 2.61
N ILE A 111 -10.70 -6.64 3.47
CA ILE A 111 -10.56 -6.37 4.91
C ILE A 111 -9.62 -5.19 5.23
N SER A 112 -8.72 -4.84 4.30
CA SER A 112 -7.80 -3.70 4.46
C SER A 112 -8.51 -2.35 4.59
N PHE A 113 -9.67 -2.16 3.95
CA PHE A 113 -10.46 -0.92 4.04
C PHE A 113 -11.04 -0.68 5.45
N HIS A 114 -11.23 -1.74 6.23
CA HIS A 114 -11.82 -1.67 7.58
C HIS A 114 -10.79 -1.47 8.69
N ARG A 115 -9.53 -1.76 8.40
CA ARG A 115 -8.42 -1.67 9.34
C ARG A 115 -7.95 -0.23 9.42
N LEU A 116 -7.67 0.23 10.64
CA LEU A 116 -7.21 1.59 10.90
C LEU A 116 -5.68 1.61 11.02
N PRO A 117 -5.02 2.69 10.59
CA PRO A 117 -3.62 2.93 10.85
C PRO A 117 -3.43 3.24 12.34
N ARG A 118 -2.17 3.29 12.81
CA ARG A 118 -1.89 3.64 14.22
C ARG A 118 -2.49 4.99 14.63
N GLN A 119 -2.64 5.89 13.67
CA GLN A 119 -3.22 7.22 13.82
C GLN A 119 -4.76 7.22 13.83
N GLY A 120 -5.44 6.08 13.66
CA GLY A 120 -6.90 5.99 13.76
C GLY A 120 -7.71 6.56 12.59
N ASP A 121 -7.07 7.25 11.64
CA ASP A 121 -7.72 7.82 10.45
C ASP A 121 -8.23 6.70 9.50
N THR A 122 -9.50 6.70 9.12
CA THR A 122 -10.01 5.79 8.08
C THR A 122 -9.39 6.12 6.73
N VAL A 123 -9.41 5.18 5.78
CA VAL A 123 -8.98 5.43 4.39
C VAL A 123 -9.70 6.65 3.80
N PHE A 124 -10.99 6.84 4.12
CA PHE A 124 -11.74 8.04 3.74
C PHE A 124 -11.17 9.31 4.36
N HIS A 125 -10.92 9.33 5.67
CA HIS A 125 -10.32 10.49 6.34
C HIS A 125 -8.98 10.86 5.69
N LEU A 126 -8.16 9.87 5.32
CA LEU A 126 -6.91 10.11 4.61
C LEU A 126 -7.13 10.75 3.24
N THR A 127 -8.09 10.26 2.43
CA THR A 127 -8.37 10.90 1.13
C THR A 127 -8.81 12.36 1.26
N VAL A 128 -9.61 12.71 2.28
CA VAL A 128 -10.05 14.10 2.52
C VAL A 128 -8.91 14.95 3.07
N LYS A 129 -8.18 14.45 4.07
CA LYS A 129 -7.05 15.12 4.73
C LYS A 129 -5.95 15.49 3.73
N TYR A 130 -5.68 14.61 2.77
CA TYR A 130 -4.69 14.82 1.70
C TYR A 130 -5.30 15.42 0.41
N LYS A 131 -6.57 15.83 0.43
CA LYS A 131 -7.28 16.51 -0.67
C LYS A 131 -7.37 15.69 -1.96
N HIS A 132 -7.39 14.38 -1.85
CA HIS A 132 -7.55 13.44 -2.97
C HIS A 132 -9.03 13.09 -3.18
N TYR A 133 -9.81 14.09 -3.63
CA TYR A 133 -11.26 13.95 -3.79
C TYR A 133 -11.69 12.90 -4.83
N GLY A 134 -10.88 12.65 -5.87
CA GLY A 134 -11.16 11.57 -6.82
C GLY A 134 -11.16 10.18 -6.16
N ALA A 135 -10.18 9.95 -5.28
CA ALA A 135 -10.13 8.73 -4.48
C ALA A 135 -11.27 8.66 -3.45
N PHE A 136 -11.65 9.79 -2.88
CA PHE A 136 -12.83 9.87 -2.01
C PHE A 136 -14.13 9.51 -2.76
N VAL A 137 -14.35 10.08 -3.94
CA VAL A 137 -15.55 9.80 -4.76
C VAL A 137 -15.61 8.33 -5.15
N TRP A 138 -14.46 7.74 -5.51
CA TRP A 138 -14.40 6.30 -5.77
C TRP A 138 -14.82 5.50 -4.54
N LEU A 139 -14.25 5.79 -3.36
CA LEU A 139 -14.60 5.10 -2.11
C LEU A 139 -16.07 5.28 -1.74
N ALA A 140 -16.60 6.50 -1.87
CA ALA A 140 -18.01 6.78 -1.61
C ALA A 140 -18.93 6.04 -2.58
N GLY A 141 -18.51 5.89 -3.84
CA GLY A 141 -19.21 5.12 -4.86
C GLY A 141 -19.17 3.61 -4.60
N ALA A 142 -18.03 3.06 -4.16
CA ALA A 142 -17.86 1.63 -3.88
C ALA A 142 -18.52 1.19 -2.56
N PHE A 143 -18.54 2.07 -1.55
CA PHE A 143 -18.99 1.74 -0.18
C PHE A 143 -20.24 2.52 0.26
N HIS A 144 -21.10 2.89 -0.69
CA HIS A 144 -22.31 3.73 -0.54
C HIS A 144 -23.31 3.32 0.56
N ASN A 145 -23.13 2.19 1.24
CA ASN A 145 -24.05 1.65 2.26
C ASN A 145 -23.35 1.26 3.58
N THR A 146 -22.18 1.83 3.86
CA THR A 146 -21.39 1.40 5.00
C THR A 146 -21.31 2.46 6.10
N ASP A 147 -21.35 2.01 7.35
CA ASP A 147 -21.31 2.84 8.57
C ASP A 147 -19.97 3.61 8.76
N PHE A 148 -19.09 3.59 7.75
CA PHE A 148 -17.81 4.29 7.74
C PHE A 148 -17.96 5.81 7.77
N PHE A 149 -19.05 6.36 7.23
CA PHE A 149 -19.33 7.80 7.25
C PHE A 149 -19.45 8.37 8.67
N HIS A 150 -19.89 7.54 9.61
CA HIS A 150 -20.13 7.93 10.99
C HIS A 150 -18.98 7.59 11.93
N ARG A 151 -17.95 6.88 11.46
CA ARG A 151 -16.81 6.50 12.29
C ARG A 151 -15.93 7.72 12.52
N PRO A 152 -15.66 8.14 13.77
CA PRO A 152 -14.80 9.29 14.03
C PRO A 152 -13.32 8.97 13.76
N ASP A 153 -12.56 9.98 13.36
CA ASP A 153 -11.10 9.98 13.33
C ASP A 153 -10.50 10.07 14.75
N GLN A 154 -9.17 10.10 14.85
CA GLN A 154 -8.47 10.28 16.15
C GLN A 154 -8.78 11.61 16.86
N CYS A 155 -9.30 12.60 16.15
CA CYS A 155 -9.69 13.90 16.67
C CYS A 155 -11.18 13.96 17.03
N GLY A 156 -11.93 12.87 16.84
CA GLY A 156 -13.38 12.83 17.07
C GLY A 156 -14.21 13.38 15.91
N ASN A 157 -13.59 13.74 14.79
CA ASN A 157 -14.29 14.23 13.60
C ASN A 157 -14.87 13.06 12.82
N THR A 158 -16.11 13.18 12.41
CA THR A 158 -16.70 12.29 11.41
C THR A 158 -16.52 12.90 10.03
N LEU A 159 -16.65 12.11 8.97
CA LEU A 159 -16.62 12.65 7.60
C LEU A 159 -17.66 13.77 7.39
N ALA A 160 -18.76 13.77 8.14
CA ALA A 160 -19.76 14.83 8.16
C ALA A 160 -19.29 16.13 8.83
N SER A 161 -18.39 16.07 9.82
CA SER A 161 -17.82 17.28 10.44
C SER A 161 -16.65 17.87 9.65
N CYS A 162 -16.09 17.11 8.69
CA CYS A 162 -15.08 17.60 7.75
C CYS A 162 -15.66 18.33 6.52
N SER A 163 -16.96 18.69 6.54
CA SER A 163 -17.65 19.37 5.44
C SER A 163 -17.01 20.71 5.07
N LEU A 164 -16.47 20.75 3.84
CA LEU A 164 -16.23 21.86 2.88
C LEU A 164 -16.25 23.31 3.38
#